data_AF-S7NJ17-F1
#
_entry.id   AF-S7NJ17-F1
#
_cell.length_a   1.000
_cell.length_b   1.000
_cell.length_c   1.000
_cell.angle_alpha   90.00
_cell.angle_beta   90.00
_cell.angle_gamma   90.00
#
_symmetry.space_group_name_H-M   'P 1'
#
loop_
_entity.id
_entity.type
_entity.pdbx_description
1 polymer ?
#
loop_
_entity_poly.entity_id
_entity_poly.type
_entity_poly.pdbx_seq_one_letter_code
_entity_poly.pdbx_strand_id
1 'polypeptide(L)'
;MKNGLWGHALLLASKMDSRTHARVMTRFANSLPINDPLQTVYQLMSGRMPAASTCCGDEKWGDWRPHLAMVLSNLNNNMDVESRTMATMGDTLASKGLLDAAHFCYLMAEVGFGVYTKKTTKLVLIGSNHSLPFSKFATNEAIQRTEAYEYAQSLGTQSSPMPNFQVSPAHRLGTQSSPMPNFQVFKFIYSCRLADMGLATQAFHYCEVIAKGILLQPHRHSPVLISQLVQIASQLRLFDPQLRERPEEESFVEPAWLVQLQRVERQVKEGAVVWRQDPAFPQRCEHSGQGVWVASLSPRSGGWVLPLTVPPLSAGRCLFTAPAVMPCLGVSCWVAGPPVSQGGAGPADAAPPIAPGQLQGQTWPRHL
;
A
#
# COMPACT_ATOMS: atom_id res chain seq x y z
N MET A 1 15.21 -0.83 45.98
CA MET A 1 15.46 -1.79 44.87
C MET A 1 15.16 -3.23 45.26
N LYS A 2 15.84 -3.85 46.25
CA LYS A 2 15.57 -5.26 46.64
C LYS A 2 14.13 -5.56 47.05
N ASN A 3 13.43 -4.58 47.63
CA ASN A 3 12.05 -4.71 48.12
C ASN A 3 11.00 -4.21 47.11
N GLY A 4 11.34 -4.02 45.82
CA GLY A 4 10.38 -3.57 44.79
C GLY A 4 9.90 -2.12 44.87
N LEU A 5 10.35 -1.33 45.86
CA LEU A 5 10.00 0.10 46.04
C LEU A 5 10.68 1.01 44.98
N TRP A 6 10.34 0.83 43.71
CA TRP A 6 10.98 1.50 42.59
C TRP A 6 10.68 3.00 42.51
N GLY A 7 9.46 3.43 42.83
CA GLY A 7 9.10 4.86 42.83
C GLY A 7 9.99 5.70 43.75
N HIS A 8 10.19 5.27 45.00
CA HIS A 8 11.09 5.92 45.95
C HIS A 8 12.55 5.87 45.50
N ALA A 9 12.99 4.72 44.98
CA ALA A 9 14.37 4.55 44.50
C ALA A 9 14.68 5.47 43.31
N LEU A 10 13.75 5.61 42.36
CA LEU A 10 13.87 6.49 41.20
C LEU A 10 13.85 7.96 41.62
N LEU A 11 12.92 8.34 42.51
CA LEU A 11 12.83 9.71 43.01
C LEU A 11 14.12 10.13 43.72
N LEU A 12 14.63 9.29 44.63
CA LEU A 12 15.90 9.56 45.32
C LEU A 12 17.07 9.63 44.34
N ALA A 13 17.18 8.66 43.42
CA ALA A 13 18.26 8.62 42.45
C ALA A 13 18.26 9.84 41.50
N SER A 14 17.08 10.42 41.19
CA SER A 14 16.97 11.64 40.38
C SER A 14 17.60 12.88 41.02
N LYS A 15 17.80 12.86 42.34
CA LYS A 15 18.44 13.93 43.13
C LYS A 15 19.91 13.64 43.46
N MET A 16 20.43 12.51 43.03
CA MET A 16 21.83 12.11 43.21
C MET A 16 22.65 12.43 41.95
N ASP A 17 23.80 11.78 41.77
CA ASP A 17 24.63 11.90 40.57
C ASP A 17 24.04 11.12 39.37
N SER A 18 24.39 11.58 38.16
CA SER A 18 23.90 11.00 36.90
C SER A 18 24.20 9.50 36.76
N ARG A 19 25.34 9.02 37.28
CA ARG A 19 25.71 7.60 37.23
C ARG A 19 24.79 6.78 38.12
N THR A 20 24.45 7.26 39.32
CA THR A 20 23.49 6.59 40.21
C THR A 20 22.09 6.55 39.58
N HIS A 21 21.62 7.68 39.03
CA HIS A 21 20.34 7.74 38.33
C HIS A 21 20.24 6.72 37.18
N ALA A 22 21.25 6.69 36.30
CA ALA A 22 21.30 5.75 35.18
C ALA A 22 21.30 4.27 35.63
N ARG A 23 22.02 3.94 36.72
CA ARG A 23 22.05 2.57 37.27
C ARG A 23 20.69 2.13 37.82
N VAL A 24 19.98 3.01 38.51
CA VAL A 24 18.65 2.70 39.05
C VAL A 24 17.63 2.56 37.93
N MET A 25 17.64 3.47 36.94
CA MET A 25 16.80 3.37 35.73
C MET A 25 17.01 2.04 34.99
N THR A 26 18.26 1.65 34.75
CA THR A 26 18.58 0.38 34.08
C THR A 26 18.09 -0.83 34.86
N ARG A 27 18.26 -0.83 36.20
CA ARG A 27 17.77 -1.93 37.05
C ARG A 27 16.25 -2.00 37.13
N PHE A 28 15.58 -0.85 37.11
CA PHE A 28 14.12 -0.78 37.06
C PHE A 28 13.60 -1.35 35.75
N ALA A 29 14.13 -0.89 34.60
CA ALA A 29 13.75 -1.41 33.29
C ALA A 29 13.90 -2.93 33.25
N ASN A 30 15.06 -3.47 33.65
CA ASN A 30 15.30 -4.92 33.66
C ASN A 30 14.51 -5.72 34.73
N SER A 31 13.78 -5.05 35.63
CA SER A 31 12.92 -5.73 36.61
C SER A 31 11.52 -6.04 36.08
N LEU A 32 11.12 -5.42 34.96
CA LEU A 32 9.85 -5.71 34.29
C LEU A 32 9.89 -7.09 33.60
N PRO A 33 8.74 -7.75 33.43
CA PRO A 33 8.65 -8.98 32.64
C PRO A 33 9.25 -8.78 31.24
N ILE A 34 9.96 -9.80 30.73
CA ILE A 34 10.65 -9.70 29.44
C ILE A 34 9.70 -9.44 28.26
N ASN A 35 8.47 -9.92 28.37
CA ASN A 35 7.38 -9.75 27.39
C ASN A 35 6.53 -8.49 27.65
N ASP A 36 6.87 -7.65 28.63
CA ASP A 36 6.15 -6.41 28.88
C ASP A 36 6.45 -5.40 27.74
N PRO A 37 5.43 -4.82 27.08
CA PRO A 37 5.64 -3.77 26.07
C PRO A 37 6.45 -2.57 26.60
N LEU A 38 6.44 -2.30 27.91
CA LEU A 38 7.29 -1.27 28.51
C LEU A 38 8.79 -1.57 28.37
N GLN A 39 9.20 -2.84 28.33
CA GLN A 39 10.60 -3.20 27.98
C GLN A 39 10.95 -2.74 26.57
N THR A 40 10.00 -2.83 25.64
CA THR A 40 10.22 -2.49 24.23
C THR A 40 10.53 -1.01 24.08
N VAL A 41 9.75 -0.15 24.73
CA VAL A 41 10.00 1.29 24.67
C VAL A 41 11.27 1.68 25.41
N TYR A 42 11.59 1.08 26.57
CA TYR A 42 12.84 1.39 27.26
C TYR A 42 14.07 1.01 26.45
N GLN A 43 14.04 -0.13 25.76
CA GLN A 43 15.12 -0.54 24.85
C GLN A 43 15.21 0.41 23.66
N LEU A 44 14.07 0.79 23.07
CA LEU A 44 14.04 1.71 21.93
C LEU A 44 14.56 3.11 22.29
N MET A 45 14.09 3.69 23.41
CA MET A 45 14.56 4.98 23.93
C MET A 45 16.04 4.99 24.28
N SER A 46 16.63 3.81 24.55
CA SER A 46 18.08 3.66 24.75
C SER A 46 18.88 3.58 23.45
N GLY A 47 18.22 3.73 22.28
CA GLY A 47 18.82 3.60 20.96
C GLY A 47 19.18 2.16 20.58
N ARG A 48 18.60 1.16 21.25
CA ARG A 48 18.87 -0.26 21.03
C ARG A 48 17.69 -0.94 20.36
N MET A 49 17.99 -1.93 19.53
CA MET A 49 16.97 -2.81 18.97
C MET A 49 16.29 -3.61 20.09
N PRO A 50 14.96 -3.51 20.25
CA PRO A 50 14.25 -4.25 21.28
C PRO A 50 14.32 -5.76 21.06
N ALA A 51 14.44 -6.54 22.13
CA ALA A 51 14.45 -8.01 22.08
C ALA A 51 13.13 -8.56 21.50
N ALA A 52 12.03 -7.81 21.62
CA ALA A 52 10.74 -8.15 21.02
C ALA A 52 10.83 -8.35 19.51
N SER A 53 11.72 -7.62 18.83
CA SER A 53 11.88 -7.70 17.37
C SER A 53 12.37 -9.05 16.86
N THR A 54 13.10 -9.81 17.68
CA THR A 54 13.66 -11.11 17.30
C THR A 54 12.94 -12.30 17.94
N CYS A 55 12.01 -12.05 18.86
CA CYS A 55 11.41 -13.09 19.69
C CYS A 55 9.86 -13.07 19.71
N CYS A 56 9.21 -12.04 19.17
CA CYS A 56 7.74 -11.94 19.14
C CYS A 56 7.07 -13.14 18.43
N GLY A 57 5.89 -13.55 18.89
CA GLY A 57 5.16 -14.67 18.30
C GLY A 57 5.59 -16.07 18.77
N ASP A 58 6.47 -16.16 19.77
CA ASP A 58 6.70 -17.40 20.53
C ASP A 58 5.79 -17.46 21.76
N GLU A 59 5.53 -18.67 22.28
CA GLU A 59 4.80 -18.86 23.54
C GLU A 59 5.37 -18.03 24.70
N LYS A 60 6.69 -17.81 24.71
CA LYS A 60 7.39 -17.05 25.77
C LYS A 60 7.22 -15.54 25.67
N TRP A 61 7.06 -15.00 24.46
CA TRP A 61 6.99 -13.54 24.21
C TRP A 61 5.56 -13.05 23.96
N GLY A 62 4.66 -13.93 23.51
CA GLY A 62 3.27 -13.58 23.28
C GLY A 62 3.04 -12.78 21.99
N ASP A 63 1.96 -12.01 21.99
CA ASP A 63 1.48 -11.27 20.82
C ASP A 63 2.45 -10.14 20.41
N TRP A 64 2.70 -10.01 19.11
CA TRP A 64 3.57 -8.98 18.54
C TRP A 64 2.93 -7.59 18.52
N ARG A 65 1.59 -7.52 18.50
CA ARG A 65 0.84 -6.26 18.31
C ARG A 65 1.15 -5.20 19.39
N PRO A 66 1.18 -5.51 20.70
CA PRO A 66 1.50 -4.51 21.71
C PRO A 66 2.93 -3.97 21.57
N HIS A 67 3.88 -4.83 21.19
CA HIS A 67 5.27 -4.43 20.97
C HIS A 67 5.41 -3.50 19.77
N LEU A 68 4.75 -3.82 18.65
CA LEU A 68 4.74 -2.92 17.49
C LEU A 68 4.06 -1.59 17.81
N ALA A 69 2.93 -1.61 18.55
CA ALA A 69 2.23 -0.40 18.96
C ALA A 69 3.14 0.52 19.79
N MET A 70 3.98 -0.05 20.68
CA MET A 70 4.96 0.73 21.44
C MET A 70 6.01 1.38 20.53
N VAL A 71 6.51 0.66 19.53
CA VAL A 71 7.47 1.23 18.56
C VAL A 71 6.82 2.38 17.77
N LEU A 72 5.62 2.16 17.23
CA LEU A 72 4.89 3.15 16.45
C LEU A 72 4.47 4.40 17.25
N SER A 73 4.22 4.25 18.54
CA SER A 73 3.83 5.39 19.41
C SER A 73 5.02 6.22 19.87
N ASN A 74 6.25 5.73 19.67
CA ASN A 74 7.48 6.35 20.15
C ASN A 74 8.50 6.55 19.02
N LEU A 75 8.02 6.79 17.80
CA LEU A 75 8.86 7.15 16.67
C LEU A 75 9.60 8.46 16.97
N ASN A 76 10.93 8.45 16.85
CA ASN A 76 11.75 9.64 17.01
C ASN A 76 12.22 10.20 15.66
N ASN A 77 12.89 11.36 15.65
CA ASN A 77 13.34 12.03 14.41
C ASN A 77 14.33 11.19 13.58
N ASN A 78 14.98 10.19 14.18
CA ASN A 78 15.87 9.24 13.54
C ASN A 78 15.16 7.88 13.38
N MET A 79 14.40 7.75 12.30
CA MET A 79 13.56 6.58 11.98
C MET A 79 14.34 5.31 11.64
N ASP A 80 15.68 5.35 11.55
CA ASP A 80 16.48 4.20 11.12
C ASP A 80 16.40 3.01 12.09
N VAL A 81 16.36 3.29 13.40
CA VAL A 81 16.29 2.25 14.43
C VAL A 81 14.89 1.65 14.49
N GLU A 82 13.86 2.48 14.41
CA GLU A 82 12.45 2.09 14.42
C GLU A 82 12.09 1.30 13.15
N SER A 83 12.44 1.82 11.98
CA SER A 83 12.22 1.13 10.70
C SER A 83 12.92 -0.22 10.69
N ARG A 84 14.20 -0.28 11.13
CA ARG A 84 14.93 -1.55 11.27
C ARG A 84 14.28 -2.48 12.28
N THR A 85 13.81 -1.96 13.41
CA THR A 85 13.12 -2.76 14.45
C THR A 85 11.85 -3.40 13.89
N MET A 86 11.04 -2.62 13.18
CA MET A 86 9.82 -3.10 12.53
C MET A 86 10.12 -4.11 11.42
N ALA A 87 11.15 -3.86 10.59
CA ALA A 87 11.57 -4.80 9.56
C ALA A 87 12.06 -6.13 10.15
N THR A 88 12.88 -6.09 11.21
CA THR A 88 13.36 -7.30 11.92
C THR A 88 12.20 -8.06 12.57
N MET A 89 11.23 -7.34 13.16
CA MET A 89 10.00 -7.95 13.67
C MET A 89 9.24 -8.68 12.55
N GLY A 90 9.13 -8.05 11.37
CA GLY A 90 8.55 -8.68 10.19
C GLY A 90 9.29 -9.95 9.75
N ASP A 91 10.62 -9.93 9.74
CA ASP A 91 11.44 -11.10 9.40
C ASP A 91 11.21 -12.26 10.37
N THR A 92 11.16 -11.97 11.67
CA THR A 92 10.86 -12.95 12.71
C THR A 92 9.47 -13.56 12.51
N LEU A 93 8.45 -12.74 12.29
CA LEU A 93 7.08 -13.20 12.07
C LEU A 93 6.94 -14.03 10.78
N ALA A 94 7.64 -13.63 9.72
CA ALA A 94 7.68 -14.39 8.47
C ALA A 94 8.31 -15.77 8.67
N SER A 95 9.40 -15.87 9.45
CA SER A 95 10.06 -17.15 9.76
C SER A 95 9.15 -18.12 10.53
N LYS A 96 8.15 -17.58 11.25
CA LYS A 96 7.15 -18.34 12.01
C LYS A 96 5.87 -18.64 11.21
N GLY A 97 5.82 -18.27 9.94
CA GLY A 97 4.65 -18.47 9.08
C GLY A 97 3.51 -17.46 9.29
N LEU A 98 3.72 -16.41 10.09
CA LEU A 98 2.73 -15.36 10.34
C LEU A 98 2.81 -14.27 9.25
N LEU A 99 2.40 -14.63 8.02
CA LEU A 99 2.60 -13.80 6.83
C LEU A 99 1.92 -12.42 6.92
N ASP A 100 0.63 -12.37 7.31
CA ASP A 100 -0.11 -11.11 7.37
C ASP A 100 0.49 -10.16 8.42
N ALA A 101 0.95 -10.71 9.55
CA ALA A 101 1.65 -9.95 10.58
C ALA A 101 3.00 -9.41 10.08
N ALA A 102 3.77 -10.24 9.36
CA ALA A 102 5.02 -9.82 8.76
C ALA A 102 4.83 -8.69 7.73
N HIS A 103 3.84 -8.84 6.84
CA HIS A 103 3.49 -7.81 5.87
C HIS A 103 3.05 -6.51 6.55
N PHE A 104 2.28 -6.59 7.63
CA PHE A 104 1.93 -5.41 8.42
C PHE A 104 3.18 -4.68 8.93
N CYS A 105 4.13 -5.41 9.54
CA CYS A 105 5.40 -4.84 9.98
C CYS A 105 6.20 -4.20 8.83
N TYR A 106 6.26 -4.83 7.65
CA TYR A 106 6.95 -4.27 6.49
C TYR A 106 6.29 -2.98 5.96
N LEU A 107 4.96 -2.92 5.95
CA LEU A 107 4.23 -1.72 5.57
C LEU A 107 4.50 -0.57 6.55
N MET A 108 4.46 -0.86 7.85
CA MET A 108 4.77 0.12 8.89
C MET A 108 6.24 0.58 8.87
N ALA A 109 7.14 -0.30 8.45
CA ALA A 109 8.56 0.01 8.25
C ALA A 109 8.87 0.75 6.93
N GLU A 110 7.86 1.05 6.12
CA GLU A 110 7.99 1.64 4.78
C GLU A 110 8.89 0.82 3.84
N VAL A 111 8.88 -0.52 4.00
CA VAL A 111 9.63 -1.42 3.11
C VAL A 111 8.99 -1.40 1.72
N GLY A 112 9.78 -1.01 0.73
CA GLY A 112 9.34 -0.96 -0.67
C GLY A 112 8.95 -2.33 -1.24
N PHE A 113 7.99 -2.31 -2.15
CA PHE A 113 7.56 -3.50 -2.87
C PHE A 113 8.61 -3.93 -3.89
N GLY A 114 9.06 -5.19 -3.78
CA GLY A 114 10.09 -5.74 -4.64
C GLY A 114 9.54 -6.47 -5.87
N VAL A 115 10.40 -7.33 -6.43
CA VAL A 115 10.12 -8.09 -7.65
C VAL A 115 9.92 -9.55 -7.27
N TYR A 116 8.92 -10.20 -7.84
CA TYR A 116 8.56 -11.61 -7.56
C TYR A 116 9.75 -12.58 -7.69
N THR A 117 10.62 -12.39 -8.68
CA THR A 117 11.75 -13.30 -8.95
C THR A 117 12.87 -13.20 -7.91
N LYS A 118 12.89 -12.13 -7.10
CA LYS A 118 13.95 -11.90 -6.11
C LYS A 118 13.57 -12.54 -4.78
N LYS A 119 14.22 -13.67 -4.45
CA LYS A 119 13.99 -14.42 -3.20
C LYS A 119 14.24 -13.63 -1.91
N THR A 120 15.03 -12.55 -1.98
CA THR A 120 15.34 -11.71 -0.81
C THR A 120 14.33 -10.59 -0.61
N THR A 121 13.29 -10.50 -1.46
CA THR A 121 12.25 -9.48 -1.30
C THR A 121 11.42 -9.80 -0.07
N LYS A 122 10.98 -8.76 0.65
CA LYS A 122 10.15 -8.91 1.86
C LYS A 122 8.66 -8.83 1.53
N LEU A 123 8.29 -8.01 0.54
CA LEU A 123 6.91 -7.75 0.14
C LEU A 123 6.81 -7.56 -1.38
N VAL A 124 5.84 -8.25 -2.02
CA VAL A 124 5.54 -8.11 -3.47
C VAL A 124 4.05 -7.89 -3.70
N LEU A 125 3.21 -8.73 -3.09
CA LEU A 125 1.76 -8.53 -2.99
C LEU A 125 1.34 -8.70 -1.54
N ILE A 126 0.47 -7.82 -1.06
CA ILE A 126 -0.04 -7.88 0.31
C ILE A 126 -0.86 -9.16 0.48
N GLY A 127 -0.54 -9.90 1.53
CA GLY A 127 -1.23 -11.15 1.90
C GLY A 127 -0.83 -12.38 1.10
N SER A 128 0.24 -12.30 0.28
CA SER A 128 0.71 -13.46 -0.48
C SER A 128 2.22 -13.68 -0.41
N ASN A 129 2.63 -14.93 -0.25
CA ASN A 129 4.03 -15.33 -0.12
C ASN A 129 4.64 -15.60 -1.50
N HIS A 130 5.58 -14.75 -1.92
CA HIS A 130 6.28 -14.84 -3.20
C HIS A 130 7.27 -16.01 -3.31
N SER A 131 7.46 -16.78 -2.23
CA SER A 131 8.16 -18.08 -2.28
C SER A 131 7.29 -19.20 -2.85
N LEU A 132 5.97 -18.99 -2.96
CA LEU A 132 5.04 -19.95 -3.54
C LEU A 132 5.09 -19.91 -5.08
N PRO A 133 4.66 -20.99 -5.76
CA PRO A 133 4.48 -20.98 -7.21
C PRO A 133 3.59 -19.82 -7.64
N PHE A 134 3.87 -19.25 -8.83
CA PHE A 134 3.23 -18.03 -9.31
C PHE A 134 1.70 -18.07 -9.27
N SER A 135 1.09 -19.22 -9.62
CA SER A 135 -0.36 -19.43 -9.59
C SER A 135 -0.97 -19.35 -8.19
N LYS A 136 -0.23 -19.73 -7.15
CA LYS A 136 -0.63 -19.61 -5.75
C LYS A 136 -0.26 -18.27 -5.15
N PHE A 137 0.74 -17.60 -5.71
CA PHE A 137 1.17 -16.28 -5.27
C PHE A 137 0.25 -15.16 -5.78
N ALA A 138 0.03 -15.09 -7.10
CA ALA A 138 -0.71 -14.00 -7.73
C ALA A 138 -2.22 -14.25 -7.69
N THR A 139 -2.82 -14.43 -6.51
CA THR A 139 -4.27 -14.60 -6.37
C THR A 139 -5.00 -13.27 -6.56
N ASN A 140 -6.31 -13.33 -6.85
CA ASN A 140 -7.11 -12.11 -7.00
C ASN A 140 -7.18 -11.34 -5.68
N GLU A 141 -7.29 -12.01 -4.53
CA GLU A 141 -7.34 -11.33 -3.23
C GLU A 141 -6.04 -10.57 -2.95
N ALA A 142 -4.88 -11.14 -3.27
CA ALA A 142 -3.60 -10.47 -3.05
C ALA A 142 -3.42 -9.23 -3.94
N ILE A 143 -3.88 -9.32 -5.19
CA ILE A 143 -3.86 -8.18 -6.13
C ILE A 143 -4.80 -7.09 -5.63
N GLN A 144 -6.05 -7.42 -5.27
CA GLN A 144 -7.04 -6.46 -4.77
C GLN A 144 -6.59 -5.79 -3.45
N ARG A 145 -6.01 -6.55 -2.51
CA ARG A 145 -5.45 -5.98 -1.27
C ARG A 145 -4.33 -4.98 -1.54
N THR A 146 -3.45 -5.31 -2.49
CA THR A 146 -2.34 -4.43 -2.88
C THR A 146 -2.84 -3.19 -3.62
N GLU A 147 -3.88 -3.34 -4.44
CA GLU A 147 -4.54 -2.22 -5.11
C GLU A 147 -5.24 -1.28 -4.14
N ALA A 148 -5.94 -1.82 -3.13
CA ALA A 148 -6.55 -1.00 -2.08
C ALA A 148 -5.49 -0.18 -1.31
N TYR A 149 -4.31 -0.77 -1.09
CA TYR A 149 -3.18 -0.07 -0.49
C TYR A 149 -2.64 1.05 -1.39
N GLU A 150 -2.38 0.77 -2.68
CA GLU A 150 -1.94 1.79 -3.65
C GLU A 150 -2.96 2.95 -3.75
N TYR A 151 -4.25 2.63 -3.75
CA TYR A 151 -5.32 3.63 -3.72
C TYR A 151 -5.28 4.48 -2.44
N ALA A 152 -5.19 3.85 -1.27
CA ALA A 152 -5.10 4.57 0.00
C ALA A 152 -3.89 5.51 0.07
N GLN A 153 -2.74 5.09 -0.49
CA GLN A 153 -1.57 5.98 -0.63
C GLN A 153 -1.85 7.18 -1.53
N SER A 154 -2.53 6.97 -2.67
CA SER A 154 -2.85 8.05 -3.60
C SER A 154 -3.73 9.15 -2.98
N LEU A 155 -4.65 8.78 -2.07
CA LEU A 155 -5.53 9.75 -1.40
C LEU A 155 -4.76 10.74 -0.53
N GLY A 156 -3.72 10.28 0.19
CA GLY A 156 -2.89 11.13 1.05
C GLY A 156 -2.03 12.15 0.29
N THR A 157 -1.86 11.95 -1.02
CA THR A 157 -1.01 12.78 -1.89
C THR A 157 -1.78 13.85 -2.66
N GLN A 158 -3.11 13.70 -2.82
CA GLN A 158 -3.97 14.65 -3.51
C GLN A 158 -4.33 15.87 -2.64
N SER A 159 -4.04 15.84 -1.34
CA SER A 159 -4.41 16.86 -0.35
C SER A 159 -3.36 17.95 -0.11
N SER A 160 -2.67 18.44 -1.14
CA SER A 160 -1.91 19.71 -1.06
C SER A 160 -1.81 20.39 -2.43
N PRO A 161 -2.46 21.56 -2.59
CA PRO A 161 -1.74 22.81 -2.28
C PRO A 161 -2.65 23.80 -1.51
N MET A 162 -2.49 23.88 -0.19
CA MET A 162 -2.98 25.04 0.57
C MET A 162 -1.85 26.08 0.64
N PRO A 163 -2.03 27.31 0.11
CA PRO A 163 -0.90 28.24 -0.08
C PRO A 163 -0.33 28.86 1.20
N ASN A 164 -1.02 28.81 2.35
CA ASN A 164 -0.67 29.67 3.50
C ASN A 164 -0.65 28.99 4.89
N PHE A 165 -0.61 27.66 4.96
CA PHE A 165 -0.43 26.98 6.25
C PHE A 165 0.91 26.26 6.29
N GLN A 166 1.91 26.94 6.83
CA GLN A 166 3.25 26.44 7.04
C GLN A 166 3.24 25.43 8.20
N VAL A 167 2.69 24.25 7.94
CA VAL A 167 2.95 23.07 8.77
C VAL A 167 4.24 22.47 8.24
N SER A 168 5.25 22.43 9.09
CA SER A 168 6.50 21.74 8.82
C SER A 168 6.23 20.35 8.22
N PRO A 169 6.90 19.94 7.13
CA PRO A 169 6.73 18.64 6.49
C PRO A 169 7.44 17.58 7.33
N ALA A 170 6.89 17.26 8.50
CA ALA A 170 7.31 16.13 9.28
C ALA A 170 6.41 14.93 8.93
N HIS A 171 6.97 14.06 8.09
CA HIS A 171 6.91 12.61 8.33
C HIS A 171 5.52 11.95 8.37
N ARG A 172 4.67 12.16 7.35
CA ARG A 172 3.60 11.19 7.04
C ARG A 172 3.86 10.58 5.67
N LEU A 173 4.08 9.26 5.68
CA LEU A 173 4.28 8.37 4.53
C LEU A 173 4.95 9.03 3.33
N GLY A 174 6.28 9.02 3.31
CA GLY A 174 7.11 9.53 2.22
C GLY A 174 7.05 8.67 0.96
N THR A 175 5.85 8.35 0.47
CA THR A 175 5.66 7.67 -0.81
C THR A 175 5.11 8.68 -1.81
N GLN A 176 5.97 9.08 -2.75
CA GLN A 176 5.51 9.77 -3.95
C GLN A 176 4.36 8.99 -4.56
N SER A 177 3.31 9.69 -4.98
CA SER A 177 2.06 9.22 -5.60
C SER A 177 2.26 8.60 -7.00
N SER A 178 3.45 8.07 -7.27
CA SER A 178 3.75 7.42 -8.52
C SER A 178 3.19 5.99 -8.47
N PRO A 179 2.48 5.53 -9.52
CA PRO A 179 2.04 4.15 -9.63
C PRO A 179 3.22 3.21 -9.39
N MET A 180 3.01 2.17 -8.60
CA MET A 180 4.07 1.23 -8.25
C MET A 180 4.48 0.47 -9.52
N PRO A 181 5.71 0.64 -10.07
CA PRO A 181 6.02 0.13 -11.41
C PRO A 181 5.93 -1.39 -11.52
N ASN A 182 6.40 -2.08 -10.49
CA ASN A 182 6.35 -3.55 -10.40
C ASN A 182 4.92 -4.07 -10.23
N PHE A 183 4.00 -3.26 -9.69
CA PHE A 183 2.62 -3.68 -9.44
C PHE A 183 1.76 -3.72 -10.71
N GLN A 184 2.12 -2.91 -11.73
CA GLN A 184 1.35 -2.81 -12.98
C GLN A 184 1.21 -4.16 -13.71
N VAL A 185 2.22 -5.03 -13.62
CA VAL A 185 2.14 -6.38 -14.20
C VAL A 185 1.02 -7.21 -13.57
N PHE A 186 0.81 -7.07 -12.25
CA PHE A 186 -0.24 -7.81 -11.54
C PHE A 186 -1.63 -7.25 -11.84
N LYS A 187 -1.77 -5.93 -11.97
CA LYS A 187 -3.01 -5.30 -12.46
C LYS A 187 -3.37 -5.80 -13.86
N PHE A 188 -2.39 -5.93 -14.75
CA PHE A 188 -2.62 -6.47 -16.08
C PHE A 188 -3.05 -7.95 -16.06
N ILE A 189 -2.45 -8.78 -15.21
CA ILE A 189 -2.91 -10.17 -15.03
C ILE A 189 -4.36 -10.22 -14.56
N TYR A 190 -4.73 -9.33 -13.63
CA TYR A 190 -6.10 -9.23 -13.16
C TYR A 190 -7.06 -8.77 -14.27
N SER A 191 -6.66 -7.81 -15.11
CA SER A 191 -7.48 -7.39 -16.26
C SER A 191 -7.70 -8.51 -17.26
N CYS A 192 -6.68 -9.32 -17.56
CA CYS A 192 -6.84 -10.51 -18.39
C CYS A 192 -7.84 -11.51 -17.79
N ARG A 193 -7.79 -11.75 -16.47
CA ARG A 193 -8.77 -12.62 -15.78
C ARG A 193 -10.19 -12.08 -15.87
N LEU A 194 -10.38 -10.77 -15.76
CA LEU A 194 -11.68 -10.13 -15.95
C LEU A 194 -12.18 -10.34 -17.38
N ALA A 195 -11.30 -10.17 -18.38
CA ALA A 195 -11.63 -10.42 -19.77
C ALA A 195 -12.05 -11.87 -20.03
N ASP A 196 -11.31 -12.84 -19.48
CA ASP A 196 -11.62 -14.28 -19.59
C ASP A 196 -13.00 -14.63 -18.99
N MET A 197 -13.44 -13.88 -17.97
CA MET A 197 -14.76 -14.00 -17.36
C MET A 197 -15.87 -13.22 -18.10
N GLY A 198 -15.55 -12.57 -19.22
CA GLY A 198 -16.50 -11.79 -20.01
C GLY A 198 -16.74 -10.35 -19.51
N LEU A 199 -15.98 -9.89 -18.52
CA LEU A 199 -16.07 -8.53 -17.96
C LEU A 199 -15.22 -7.54 -18.78
N ALA A 200 -15.48 -7.47 -20.09
CA ALA A 200 -14.64 -6.75 -21.06
C ALA A 200 -14.52 -5.25 -20.76
N THR A 201 -15.60 -4.58 -20.39
CA THR A 201 -15.59 -3.14 -20.04
C THR A 201 -14.69 -2.86 -18.84
N GLN A 202 -14.76 -3.69 -17.79
CA GLN A 202 -13.89 -3.53 -16.62
C GLN A 202 -12.43 -3.82 -16.97
N ALA A 203 -12.17 -4.88 -17.73
CA ALA A 203 -10.83 -5.21 -18.20
C ALA A 203 -10.22 -4.07 -19.03
N PHE A 204 -11.01 -3.45 -19.91
CA PHE A 204 -10.57 -2.31 -20.73
C PHE A 204 -10.26 -1.08 -19.87
N HIS A 205 -11.08 -0.80 -18.85
CA HIS A 205 -10.79 0.28 -17.91
C HIS A 205 -9.49 0.05 -17.12
N TYR A 206 -9.23 -1.19 -16.67
CA TYR A 206 -7.94 -1.53 -16.08
C TYR A 206 -6.79 -1.26 -17.06
N CYS A 207 -6.93 -1.65 -18.34
CA CYS A 207 -5.92 -1.39 -19.35
C CYS A 207 -5.63 0.11 -19.50
N GLU A 208 -6.67 0.96 -19.50
CA GLU A 208 -6.52 2.42 -19.56
C GLU A 208 -5.74 2.96 -18.34
N VAL A 209 -6.11 2.55 -17.12
CA VAL A 209 -5.45 3.01 -15.89
C VAL A 209 -3.97 2.61 -15.88
N ILE A 210 -3.67 1.36 -16.25
CA ILE A 210 -2.30 0.85 -16.36
C ILE A 210 -1.53 1.65 -17.43
N ALA A 211 -2.13 1.87 -18.59
CA ALA A 211 -1.51 2.61 -19.69
C ALA A 211 -1.15 4.04 -19.27
N LYS A 212 -2.08 4.76 -18.63
CA LYS A 212 -1.82 6.09 -18.08
C LYS A 212 -0.66 6.09 -17.08
N GLY A 213 -0.58 5.08 -16.22
CA GLY A 213 0.54 4.90 -15.30
C GLY A 213 1.88 4.68 -16.02
N ILE A 214 1.90 3.82 -17.04
CA ILE A 214 3.09 3.54 -17.85
C ILE A 214 3.56 4.78 -18.59
N LEU A 215 2.63 5.56 -19.17
CA LEU A 215 2.95 6.76 -19.95
C LEU A 215 3.67 7.85 -19.13
N LEU A 216 3.50 7.87 -17.80
CA LEU A 216 4.24 8.78 -16.91
C LEU A 216 5.74 8.44 -16.86
N GLN A 217 6.10 7.16 -16.80
CA GLN A 217 7.49 6.71 -16.69
C GLN A 217 7.73 5.42 -17.49
N PRO A 218 7.71 5.47 -18.85
CA PRO A 218 7.74 4.25 -19.67
C PRO A 218 8.93 3.35 -19.35
N HIS A 219 10.12 3.94 -19.25
CA HIS A 219 11.40 3.27 -18.99
C HIS A 219 11.48 2.43 -17.70
N ARG A 220 10.50 2.56 -16.79
CA ARG A 220 10.42 1.77 -15.55
C ARG A 220 9.61 0.49 -15.70
N HIS A 221 8.98 0.28 -16.85
CA HIS A 221 8.12 -0.88 -17.10
C HIS A 221 8.77 -1.84 -18.11
N SER A 222 8.37 -3.10 -18.02
CA SER A 222 8.86 -4.12 -18.95
C SER A 222 8.33 -3.87 -20.36
N PRO A 223 9.17 -3.95 -21.41
CA PRO A 223 8.72 -3.82 -22.80
C PRO A 223 7.68 -4.89 -23.16
N VAL A 224 7.78 -6.08 -22.56
CA VAL A 224 6.82 -7.18 -22.74
C VAL A 224 5.44 -6.79 -22.21
N LEU A 225 5.37 -6.12 -21.06
CA LEU A 225 4.11 -5.61 -20.50
C LEU A 225 3.46 -4.61 -21.46
N ILE A 226 4.25 -3.67 -21.99
CA ILE A 226 3.75 -2.63 -22.90
C ILE A 226 3.15 -3.27 -24.16
N SER A 227 3.86 -4.21 -24.79
CA SER A 227 3.36 -4.91 -25.98
C SER A 227 2.10 -5.72 -25.72
N GLN A 228 2.06 -6.48 -24.62
CA GLN A 228 0.89 -7.28 -24.26
C GLN A 228 -0.32 -6.39 -23.91
N LEU A 229 -0.09 -5.27 -23.22
CA LEU A 229 -1.13 -4.30 -22.90
C LEU A 229 -1.74 -3.67 -24.15
N VAL A 230 -0.90 -3.25 -25.12
CA VAL A 230 -1.38 -2.74 -26.41
C VAL A 230 -2.24 -3.79 -27.12
N GLN A 231 -1.75 -5.03 -27.22
CA GLN A 231 -2.47 -6.11 -27.89
C GLN A 231 -3.85 -6.37 -27.26
N ILE A 232 -3.90 -6.55 -25.95
CA ILE A 232 -5.15 -6.84 -25.24
C ILE A 232 -6.09 -5.64 -25.26
N ALA A 233 -5.60 -4.41 -25.08
CA ALA A 233 -6.42 -3.21 -25.15
C ALA A 233 -7.07 -3.03 -26.54
N SER A 234 -6.31 -3.22 -27.62
CA SER A 234 -6.83 -3.13 -28.99
C SER A 234 -7.92 -4.18 -29.27
N GLN A 235 -7.82 -5.37 -28.68
CA GLN A 235 -8.84 -6.42 -28.79
C GLN A 235 -10.08 -6.10 -27.95
N LEU A 236 -9.89 -5.72 -26.69
CA LEU A 236 -10.98 -5.41 -25.76
C LEU A 236 -11.82 -4.20 -26.20
N ARG A 237 -11.21 -3.25 -26.91
CA ARG A 237 -11.92 -2.11 -27.51
C ARG A 237 -13.14 -2.54 -28.32
N LEU A 238 -13.06 -3.67 -29.03
CA LEU A 238 -14.17 -4.17 -29.87
C LEU A 238 -15.40 -4.62 -29.05
N PHE A 239 -15.26 -4.77 -27.73
CA PHE A 239 -16.30 -5.19 -26.81
C PHE A 239 -16.85 -4.05 -25.95
N ASP A 240 -16.46 -2.80 -26.23
CA ASP A 240 -17.01 -1.64 -25.54
C ASP A 240 -18.53 -1.52 -25.83
N PRO A 241 -19.39 -1.49 -24.80
CA PRO A 241 -20.82 -1.28 -24.98
C PRO A 241 -21.16 -0.01 -25.76
N GLN A 242 -20.36 1.06 -25.62
CA GLN A 242 -20.61 2.33 -26.34
C GLN A 242 -20.45 2.13 -27.87
N LEU A 243 -19.40 1.40 -28.27
CA LEU A 243 -19.14 1.02 -29.67
C LEU A 243 -20.21 0.09 -30.27
N ARG A 244 -20.91 -0.68 -29.43
CA ARG A 244 -22.03 -1.52 -29.86
C ARG A 244 -23.31 -0.74 -30.13
N GLU A 245 -23.51 0.41 -29.47
CA GLU A 245 -24.70 1.24 -29.62
C GLU A 245 -24.60 2.17 -30.85
N ARG A 246 -23.38 2.59 -31.24
CA ARG A 246 -23.13 3.42 -32.44
C ARG A 246 -21.90 2.98 -33.24
N PRO A 247 -21.98 1.87 -33.98
CA PRO A 247 -20.84 1.31 -34.72
C PRO A 247 -20.32 2.22 -35.85
N GLU A 248 -21.07 3.22 -36.32
CA GLU A 248 -20.66 4.10 -37.42
C GLU A 248 -19.97 5.39 -36.96
N GLU A 249 -20.24 5.86 -35.73
CA GLU A 249 -19.67 7.11 -35.17
C GLU A 249 -18.46 6.85 -34.26
N GLU A 250 -18.42 5.72 -33.55
CA GLU A 250 -17.39 5.45 -32.53
C GLU A 250 -16.29 4.49 -33.00
N SER A 251 -16.52 3.67 -34.04
CA SER A 251 -15.56 2.66 -34.51
C SER A 251 -14.19 3.20 -34.92
N PHE A 252 -14.11 4.50 -35.23
CA PHE A 252 -12.94 5.15 -35.80
C PHE A 252 -12.08 5.94 -34.81
N VAL A 253 -12.55 6.24 -33.60
CA VAL A 253 -11.77 7.07 -32.65
C VAL A 253 -11.07 6.19 -31.64
N GLU A 254 -9.83 5.84 -31.97
CA GLU A 254 -8.94 5.20 -31.00
C GLU A 254 -8.68 6.12 -29.81
N PRO A 255 -8.80 5.64 -28.56
CA PRO A 255 -8.52 6.48 -27.40
C PRO A 255 -7.09 7.04 -27.45
N ALA A 256 -6.94 8.32 -27.13
CA ALA A 256 -5.66 9.02 -27.20
C ALA A 256 -4.55 8.32 -26.38
N TRP A 257 -4.91 7.72 -25.23
CA TRP A 257 -3.98 6.97 -24.39
C TRP A 257 -3.44 5.72 -25.10
N LEU A 258 -4.26 5.05 -25.92
CA LEU A 258 -3.87 3.84 -26.63
C LEU A 258 -2.94 4.18 -27.82
N VAL A 259 -3.25 5.27 -28.54
CA VAL A 259 -2.36 5.81 -29.59
C VAL A 259 -0.99 6.19 -29.01
N GLN A 260 -0.98 6.86 -27.86
CA GLN A 260 0.26 7.22 -27.16
C GLN A 260 1.03 5.98 -26.71
N LEU A 261 0.34 4.96 -26.16
CA LEU A 261 0.96 3.72 -25.73
C LEU A 261 1.58 2.94 -26.90
N GLN A 262 0.90 2.89 -28.06
CA GLN A 262 1.44 2.31 -29.30
C GLN A 262 2.68 3.05 -29.80
N ARG A 263 2.72 4.38 -29.68
CA ARG A 263 3.92 5.16 -30.02
C ARG A 263 5.09 4.77 -29.11
N VAL A 264 4.85 4.62 -27.80
CA VAL A 264 5.85 4.13 -26.86
C VAL A 264 6.30 2.71 -27.23
N GLU A 265 5.37 1.81 -27.53
CA GLU A 265 5.69 0.43 -27.97
C GLU A 265 6.58 0.41 -29.22
N ARG A 266 6.31 1.29 -30.19
CA ARG A 266 7.15 1.43 -31.39
C ARG A 266 8.56 1.90 -31.04
N GLN A 267 8.68 2.93 -30.19
CA GLN A 267 9.97 3.44 -29.72
C GLN A 267 10.77 2.39 -28.94
N VAL A 268 10.09 1.50 -28.21
CA VAL A 268 10.72 0.34 -27.55
C VAL A 268 11.33 -0.60 -28.57
N LYS A 269 10.56 -0.97 -29.61
CA LYS A 269 10.99 -1.91 -30.66
C LYS A 269 12.13 -1.35 -31.51
N GLU A 270 12.13 -0.05 -31.75
CA GLU A 270 13.15 0.67 -32.53
C GLU A 270 14.44 0.94 -31.74
N GLY A 271 14.50 0.62 -30.44
CA GLY A 271 15.68 0.84 -29.60
C GLY A 271 15.98 2.32 -29.31
N ALA A 272 15.03 3.22 -29.60
CA ALA A 272 15.20 4.67 -29.48
C ALA A 272 15.25 5.19 -28.02
N VAL A 273 14.92 4.34 -27.05
CA VAL A 273 14.89 4.66 -25.62
C VAL A 273 15.75 3.66 -24.86
N VAL A 274 16.63 4.14 -23.96
CA VAL A 274 17.41 3.28 -23.09
C VAL A 274 16.48 2.66 -22.04
N TRP A 275 16.08 1.42 -22.29
CA TRP A 275 15.32 0.62 -21.33
C TRP A 275 16.24 0.09 -20.25
N ARG A 276 15.81 0.19 -18.98
CA ARG A 276 16.56 -0.39 -17.87
C ARG A 276 16.57 -1.92 -18.06
N GLN A 277 17.71 -2.45 -18.47
CA GLN A 277 17.93 -3.90 -18.44
C GLN A 277 18.08 -4.30 -16.98
N ASP A 278 17.09 -4.98 -16.43
CA ASP A 278 17.21 -5.59 -15.11
C ASP A 278 18.17 -6.79 -15.25
N PRO A 279 19.31 -6.84 -14.54
CA PRO A 279 20.24 -7.99 -14.62
C PRO A 279 19.63 -9.30 -14.08
N ALA A 280 18.37 -9.29 -13.63
CA ALA A 280 17.63 -10.44 -13.14
C ALA A 280 16.96 -11.28 -14.25
N PHE A 281 17.02 -10.85 -15.53
CA PHE A 281 16.64 -11.66 -16.68
C PHE A 281 17.87 -11.91 -17.56
N PRO A 282 18.52 -13.08 -17.49
CA PRO A 282 19.58 -13.40 -18.42
C PRO A 282 18.99 -13.53 -19.84
N GLN A 283 19.54 -12.76 -20.78
CA GLN A 283 19.36 -13.02 -22.20
C GLN A 283 20.04 -14.35 -22.57
N ARG A 284 19.24 -15.22 -23.21
CA ARG A 284 19.63 -16.26 -24.18
C ARG A 284 20.78 -17.20 -23.77
N CYS A 285 20.43 -18.37 -23.24
CA CYS A 285 21.30 -19.53 -23.33
C CYS A 285 21.35 -20.02 -24.79
N GLU A 286 22.47 -19.81 -25.47
CA GLU A 286 22.84 -20.61 -26.64
C GLU A 286 23.27 -21.99 -26.15
N HIS A 287 22.35 -22.94 -26.09
CA HIS A 287 22.69 -24.35 -26.12
C HIS A 287 21.73 -25.08 -27.06
N SER A 288 22.35 -25.71 -28.05
CA SER A 288 21.76 -26.65 -29.00
C SER A 288 20.95 -27.74 -28.28
N GLY A 289 19.66 -27.83 -28.60
CA GLY A 289 18.77 -28.88 -28.10
C GLY A 289 17.31 -28.52 -28.32
N GLN A 290 16.58 -29.39 -29.01
CA GLN A 290 15.21 -29.21 -29.49
C GLN A 290 14.22 -28.74 -28.41
N GLY A 291 13.39 -27.75 -28.76
CA GLY A 291 12.29 -27.26 -27.91
C GLY A 291 11.79 -25.88 -28.31
N VAL A 292 11.21 -25.78 -29.51
CA VAL A 292 10.66 -24.52 -30.05
C VAL A 292 9.35 -24.17 -29.32
N TRP A 293 9.37 -23.18 -28.43
CA TRP A 293 8.17 -22.46 -28.02
C TRP A 293 7.98 -21.25 -28.93
N VAL A 294 7.43 -21.48 -30.12
CA VAL A 294 6.82 -20.44 -30.94
C VAL A 294 5.32 -20.59 -30.76
N ALA A 295 4.72 -19.73 -29.93
CA ALA A 295 3.27 -19.64 -29.81
C ALA A 295 2.74 -18.84 -31.01
N SER A 296 2.51 -19.53 -32.13
CA SER A 296 1.73 -18.99 -33.24
C SER A 296 0.25 -19.04 -32.85
N LEU A 297 -0.35 -17.87 -32.62
CA LEU A 297 -1.80 -17.72 -32.50
C LEU A 297 -2.39 -17.81 -33.92
N SER A 298 -3.03 -18.92 -34.26
CA SER A 298 -3.92 -19.00 -35.43
C SER A 298 -5.38 -18.99 -35.00
N PRO A 299 -6.27 -18.29 -35.73
CA PRO A 299 -7.67 -18.24 -35.40
C PRO A 299 -8.33 -19.54 -35.87
N ARG A 300 -8.71 -20.41 -34.94
CA ARG A 300 -9.72 -21.43 -35.19
C ARG A 300 -10.86 -21.29 -34.21
N SER A 301 -12.05 -21.34 -34.77
CA SER A 301 -13.37 -21.22 -34.15
C SER A 301 -13.50 -21.90 -32.79
N GLY A 302 -13.94 -21.12 -31.79
CA GLY A 302 -14.50 -21.61 -30.54
C GLY A 302 -13.47 -21.88 -29.43
N GLY A 303 -13.38 -20.94 -28.48
CA GLY A 303 -12.71 -21.13 -27.19
C GLY A 303 -11.32 -20.49 -27.10
N TRP A 304 -11.22 -19.41 -26.32
CA TRP A 304 -9.94 -18.81 -25.94
C TRP A 304 -9.31 -19.67 -24.85
N VAL A 305 -8.28 -20.43 -25.20
CA VAL A 305 -7.45 -21.13 -24.21
C VAL A 305 -6.06 -20.50 -24.23
N LEU A 306 -5.82 -19.61 -23.28
CA LEU A 306 -4.45 -19.28 -22.87
C LEU A 306 -3.84 -20.54 -22.24
N PRO A 307 -2.56 -20.88 -22.51
CA PRO A 307 -1.88 -21.97 -21.83
C PRO A 307 -1.49 -21.51 -20.41
N LEU A 308 -2.51 -21.28 -19.57
CA LEU A 308 -2.46 -21.18 -18.12
C LEU A 308 -3.64 -22.00 -17.59
N THR A 309 -3.69 -23.29 -17.92
CA THR A 309 -4.70 -24.20 -17.39
C THR A 309 -4.43 -24.44 -15.90
N VAL A 310 -5.11 -23.68 -15.04
CA VAL A 310 -5.42 -24.07 -13.66
C VAL A 310 -6.70 -24.89 -13.72
N PRO A 311 -6.79 -26.09 -13.09
CA PRO A 311 -7.99 -26.90 -13.15
C PRO A 311 -9.18 -26.20 -12.46
N PRO A 312 -10.42 -26.41 -12.94
CA PRO A 312 -11.60 -25.76 -12.37
C PRO A 312 -11.87 -26.30 -10.96
N LEU A 313 -11.93 -25.40 -9.96
CA LEU A 313 -12.45 -25.73 -8.64
C LEU A 313 -13.98 -25.83 -8.72
N SER A 314 -14.47 -26.98 -8.26
CA SER A 314 -15.88 -27.35 -8.14
C SER A 314 -16.73 -26.27 -7.46
N ALA A 315 -17.89 -25.99 -8.04
CA ALA A 315 -18.88 -25.05 -7.56
C ALA A 315 -19.36 -25.38 -6.14
N GLY A 316 -18.84 -24.67 -5.14
CA GLY A 316 -19.48 -24.47 -3.85
C GLY A 316 -20.22 -23.14 -3.87
N ARG A 317 -21.55 -23.17 -3.68
CA ARG A 317 -22.39 -21.97 -3.55
C ARG A 317 -21.86 -21.07 -2.43
N CYS A 318 -21.25 -19.94 -2.79
CA CYS A 318 -21.08 -18.82 -1.88
C CYS A 318 -21.98 -17.68 -2.37
N LEU A 319 -23.02 -17.40 -1.59
CA LEU A 319 -23.84 -16.20 -1.70
C LEU A 319 -22.93 -14.99 -1.46
N PHE A 320 -22.66 -14.20 -2.49
CA PHE A 320 -22.06 -12.88 -2.34
C PHE A 320 -22.96 -11.83 -2.99
N THR A 321 -23.55 -11.01 -2.12
CA THR A 321 -23.94 -9.64 -2.43
C THR A 321 -22.71 -8.88 -2.91
N ALA A 322 -22.79 -8.32 -4.12
CA ALA A 322 -21.80 -7.40 -4.64
C ALA A 322 -21.68 -6.16 -3.73
N PRO A 323 -20.47 -5.70 -3.34
CA PRO A 323 -20.34 -4.36 -2.84
C PRO A 323 -20.54 -3.39 -4.02
N ALA A 324 -21.41 -2.40 -3.80
CA ALA A 324 -21.67 -1.35 -4.77
C ALA A 324 -20.37 -0.65 -5.17
N VAL A 325 -20.20 -0.47 -6.47
CA VAL A 325 -19.23 0.46 -7.07
C VAL A 325 -19.44 1.83 -6.45
N MET A 326 -18.41 2.40 -5.81
CA MET A 326 -18.45 3.80 -5.39
C MET A 326 -18.45 4.70 -6.64
N PRO A 327 -19.41 5.62 -6.78
CA PRO A 327 -19.48 6.50 -7.94
C PRO A 327 -18.37 7.55 -7.87
N CYS A 328 -17.62 7.68 -8.96
CA CYS A 328 -16.77 8.84 -9.21
C CYS A 328 -17.67 10.09 -9.35
N LEU A 329 -17.77 10.90 -8.30
CA LEU A 329 -18.41 12.21 -8.40
C LEU A 329 -17.49 13.14 -9.21
N GLY A 330 -17.88 13.37 -10.47
CA GLY A 330 -17.39 14.48 -11.26
C GLY A 330 -17.84 15.79 -10.62
N VAL A 331 -16.89 16.59 -10.14
CA VAL A 331 -17.14 17.95 -9.66
C VAL A 331 -17.38 18.83 -10.88
N SER A 332 -18.65 19.10 -11.19
CA SER A 332 -19.04 20.14 -12.13
C SER A 332 -19.02 21.47 -11.38
N CYS A 333 -18.03 22.32 -11.66
CA CYS A 333 -17.98 23.70 -11.18
C CYS A 333 -19.19 24.47 -11.71
N TRP A 334 -20.11 24.86 -10.83
CA TRP A 334 -21.10 25.89 -11.10
C TRP A 334 -20.75 27.12 -10.27
N VAL A 335 -20.26 28.15 -10.96
CA VAL A 335 -20.21 29.53 -10.46
C VAL A 335 -21.63 30.07 -10.58
N ALA A 336 -22.26 30.39 -9.45
CA ALA A 336 -23.48 31.19 -9.42
C ALA A 336 -23.38 32.17 -8.24
N GLY A 337 -23.11 33.44 -8.54
CA GLY A 337 -23.23 34.53 -7.58
C GLY A 337 -24.70 34.82 -7.27
N PRO A 338 -25.04 35.27 -6.05
CA PRO A 338 -26.41 35.61 -5.72
C PRO A 338 -26.75 37.02 -6.24
N PRO A 339 -28.01 37.30 -6.65
CA PRO A 339 -28.43 38.64 -7.01
C PRO A 339 -28.67 39.48 -5.76
N VAL A 340 -28.32 40.76 -5.89
CA VAL A 340 -28.63 41.84 -4.97
C VAL A 340 -30.15 42.05 -4.90
N SER A 341 -30.70 42.23 -3.69
CA SER A 341 -32.02 42.84 -3.48
C SER A 341 -32.00 43.61 -2.16
N GLN A 342 -32.43 44.86 -2.25
CA GLN A 342 -32.33 45.92 -1.24
C GLN A 342 -33.39 45.83 -0.13
N GLY A 343 -33.06 46.42 1.03
CA GLY A 343 -33.98 46.86 2.09
C GLY A 343 -33.61 46.27 3.45
N GLY A 344 -33.39 46.98 4.55
CA GLY A 344 -33.45 48.40 4.87
C GLY A 344 -33.26 48.54 6.41
N ALA A 345 -32.58 49.60 6.83
CA ALA A 345 -32.62 50.25 8.15
C ALA A 345 -32.23 49.50 9.45
N GLY A 346 -31.07 49.89 10.01
CA GLY A 346 -30.98 50.47 11.37
C GLY A 346 -30.47 49.60 12.53
N PRO A 347 -29.76 50.18 13.54
CA PRO A 347 -28.68 49.51 14.29
C PRO A 347 -28.90 49.42 15.83
N ALA A 348 -27.84 49.04 16.56
CA ALA A 348 -27.62 49.00 18.03
C ALA A 348 -27.77 47.58 18.65
N ASP A 349 -26.95 47.08 19.59
CA ASP A 349 -25.95 47.69 20.46
C ASP A 349 -24.95 46.63 20.96
N ALA A 350 -23.83 47.12 21.53
CA ALA A 350 -22.67 46.36 21.96
C ALA A 350 -22.65 45.95 23.45
N ALA A 351 -21.92 44.87 23.74
CA ALA A 351 -21.09 44.56 24.94
C ALA A 351 -21.77 44.09 26.25
N PRO A 352 -21.05 43.52 27.25
CA PRO A 352 -19.81 42.69 27.29
C PRO A 352 -19.93 41.46 28.27
N PRO A 353 -18.84 40.69 28.57
CA PRO A 353 -18.89 39.41 29.29
C PRO A 353 -18.63 39.51 30.80
N ILE A 354 -19.03 38.49 31.57
CA ILE A 354 -18.72 38.34 33.00
C ILE A 354 -18.10 36.96 33.26
N ALA A 355 -16.97 36.97 33.95
CA ALA A 355 -16.35 35.86 34.68
C ALA A 355 -15.96 36.39 36.09
N PRO A 356 -15.40 35.59 37.02
CA PRO A 356 -15.75 34.24 37.46
C PRO A 356 -16.12 34.22 38.96
N GLY A 357 -16.83 33.19 39.44
CA GLY A 357 -17.14 33.00 40.87
C GLY A 357 -17.05 31.54 41.28
N GLN A 358 -16.16 31.25 42.23
CA GLN A 358 -15.92 29.94 42.84
C GLN A 358 -17.11 29.45 43.71
N LEU A 359 -17.02 28.17 44.07
CA LEU A 359 -17.63 27.45 45.21
C LEU A 359 -18.98 26.77 44.94
N GLN A 360 -18.98 25.45 44.73
CA GLN A 360 -19.21 24.47 45.81
C GLN A 360 -19.28 23.06 45.23
N GLY A 361 -18.90 22.09 46.08
CA GLY A 361 -18.65 20.72 45.69
C GLY A 361 -19.89 19.94 45.29
N GLN A 362 -19.70 19.01 44.38
CA GLN A 362 -20.59 17.87 44.21
C GLN A 362 -19.74 16.62 43.97
N THR A 363 -19.68 15.81 45.01
CA THR A 363 -19.44 14.37 44.95
C THR A 363 -20.54 13.71 44.12
N TRP A 364 -20.18 12.87 43.16
CA TRP A 364 -21.09 11.89 42.55
C TRP A 364 -20.46 10.48 42.57
N PRO A 365 -21.27 9.44 42.80
CA PRO A 365 -20.80 8.11 43.20
C PRO A 365 -20.48 7.20 42.01
N ARG A 366 -19.64 6.21 42.28
CA ARG A 366 -19.41 5.04 41.43
C ARG A 366 -20.63 4.13 41.45
N HIS A 367 -21.07 3.68 40.28
CA HIS A 367 -21.75 2.40 40.13
C HIS A 367 -21.28 1.67 38.87
N LEU A 368 -20.83 0.44 39.13
CA LEU A 368 -20.82 -0.79 38.34
C LEU A 368 -20.19 -0.79 36.95
#